data_AF-A0A2E5XHL6-F1
#
_entry.id   AF-A0A2E5XHL6-F1
#
_cell.length_a   1.000
_cell.length_b   1.000
_cell.length_c   1.000
_cell.angle_alpha   90.00
_cell.angle_beta   90.00
_cell.angle_gamma   90.00
#
_symmetry.space_group_name_H-M   'P 1'
#
loop_
_entity.id
_entity.type
_entity.pdbx_description
1 polymer ?
#
loop_
_entity_poly.entity_id
_entity_poly.type
_entity_poly.pdbx_seq_one_letter_code
_entity_poly.pdbx_strand_id
1 'polypeptide(L)'
;MIAYVKEKLSAYNAPILRFLDNNSGTIWRTIVYTLGHFFIAAVCVWYFTGAQFLMAVTDAIVEPLINGAWYFVLDKFWASKSIDR
;
A
#
# COMPACT_ATOMS: atom_id res chain seq x y z
N MET A 1 -36.26 -25.07 4.49
CA MET A 1 -35.63 -23.99 5.28
C MET A 1 -34.11 -23.93 5.11
N ILE A 2 -33.38 -25.05 5.31
CA ILE A 2 -31.91 -25.08 5.16
C ILE A 2 -31.41 -24.73 3.74
N ALA A 3 -32.08 -25.26 2.70
CA ALA A 3 -31.73 -24.95 1.30
C ALA A 3 -31.91 -23.46 0.95
N TYR A 4 -32.99 -22.85 1.45
CA TYR A 4 -33.30 -21.43 1.27
C TYR A 4 -32.25 -20.52 1.92
N VAL A 5 -31.77 -20.89 3.12
CA VAL A 5 -30.69 -20.17 3.80
C VAL A 5 -29.37 -20.27 3.02
N LYS A 6 -29.01 -21.46 2.50
CA LYS A 6 -27.81 -21.64 1.68
C LYS A 6 -27.85 -20.83 0.38
N GLU A 7 -29.00 -20.76 -0.28
CA GLU A 7 -29.16 -20.00 -1.53
C GLU A 7 -28.99 -18.49 -1.31
N LYS A 8 -29.62 -17.94 -0.27
CA LYS A 8 -29.45 -16.52 0.10
C LYS A 8 -28.03 -16.20 0.54
N LEU A 9 -27.36 -17.12 1.24
CA LEU A 9 -25.96 -16.97 1.65
C LEU A 9 -25.00 -17.02 0.45
N SER A 10 -25.25 -17.90 -0.51
CA SER A 10 -24.50 -18.01 -1.76
C SER A 10 -24.64 -16.74 -2.62
N ALA A 11 -25.86 -16.19 -2.72
CA ALA A 11 -26.13 -14.96 -3.45
C ALA A 11 -25.47 -13.72 -2.82
N TYR A 12 -25.32 -13.68 -1.49
CA TYR A 12 -24.64 -12.59 -0.78
C TYR A 12 -23.12 -12.68 -0.89
N ASN A 13 -22.57 -13.90 -0.93
CA ASN A 13 -21.13 -14.12 -1.08
C ASN A 13 -20.66 -13.97 -2.54
N ALA A 14 -21.56 -14.06 -3.52
CA ALA A 14 -21.27 -13.98 -4.95
C ALA A 14 -20.49 -12.73 -5.40
N PRO A 15 -20.81 -11.48 -5.00
CA PRO A 15 -20.03 -10.31 -5.45
C PRO A 15 -18.60 -10.29 -4.90
N ILE A 16 -18.41 -10.72 -3.65
CA ILE A 16 -17.10 -10.76 -2.98
C ILE A 16 -16.25 -11.88 -3.57
N LEU A 17 -16.85 -13.06 -3.73
CA LEU A 17 -16.20 -14.22 -4.32
C LEU A 17 -15.84 -13.98 -5.79
N ARG A 18 -16.70 -13.30 -6.56
CA ARG A 18 -16.43 -12.94 -7.96
C ARG A 18 -15.36 -11.86 -8.08
N PHE A 19 -15.26 -10.95 -7.11
CA PHE A 19 -14.18 -9.97 -7.04
C PHE A 19 -12.85 -10.63 -6.68
N LEU A 20 -12.85 -11.59 -5.75
CA LEU A 20 -11.68 -12.40 -5.40
C LEU A 20 -11.23 -13.27 -6.57
N ASP A 21 -12.14 -13.97 -7.24
CA ASP A 21 -11.83 -14.88 -8.35
C ASP A 21 -11.25 -14.12 -9.56
N ASN A 22 -11.89 -13.03 -9.98
CA ASN A 22 -11.39 -12.19 -11.08
C ASN A 22 -10.06 -11.49 -10.75
N ASN A 23 -9.81 -11.15 -9.48
CA ASN A 23 -8.60 -10.44 -9.06
C ASN A 23 -7.60 -11.34 -8.33
N SER A 24 -7.77 -12.67 -8.35
CA SER A 24 -6.93 -13.61 -7.59
C SER A 24 -5.45 -13.45 -7.94
N GLY A 25 -5.16 -13.30 -9.24
CA GLY A 25 -3.81 -13.01 -9.73
C GLY A 25 -3.27 -11.65 -9.28
N THR A 26 -4.13 -10.63 -9.24
CA THR A 26 -3.75 -9.28 -8.79
C THR A 26 -3.49 -9.24 -7.28
N ILE A 27 -4.33 -9.87 -6.48
CA ILE A 27 -4.19 -9.93 -5.01
C ILE A 27 -2.90 -10.66 -4.64
N TRP A 28 -2.62 -11.79 -5.29
CA TRP A 28 -1.37 -12.52 -5.08
C TRP A 28 -0.15 -11.67 -5.45
N ARG A 29 -0.19 -11.01 -6.61
CA ARG A 29 0.87 -10.08 -7.04
C ARG A 29 1.08 -8.94 -6.06
N THR A 30 0.00 -8.35 -5.56
CA THR A 30 0.06 -7.29 -4.55
C THR A 30 0.74 -7.80 -3.30
N ILE A 31 0.30 -8.93 -2.72
CA ILE A 31 0.88 -9.49 -1.48
C ILE A 31 2.38 -9.78 -1.65
N VAL A 32 2.78 -10.44 -2.73
CA VAL A 32 4.18 -10.77 -3.01
C VAL A 32 5.01 -9.49 -3.18
N TYR A 33 4.47 -8.48 -3.87
CA TYR A 33 5.15 -7.20 -4.05
C TYR A 33 5.34 -6.45 -2.74
N THR A 34 4.31 -6.34 -1.89
CA THR A 34 4.43 -5.60 -0.62
C THR A 34 5.41 -6.28 0.33
N LEU A 35 5.35 -7.62 0.44
CA LEU A 35 6.25 -8.38 1.30
C LEU A 35 7.68 -8.35 0.77
N GLY A 36 7.87 -8.57 -0.54
CA GLY A 36 9.19 -8.55 -1.16
C GLY A 36 9.86 -7.17 -1.09
N HIS A 37 9.12 -6.10 -1.39
CA HIS A 37 9.66 -4.75 -1.36
C HIS A 37 10.07 -4.33 0.06
N PHE A 38 9.24 -4.65 1.06
CA PHE A 38 9.57 -4.39 2.47
C PHE A 38 10.81 -5.19 2.93
N PHE A 39 10.91 -6.45 2.55
CA PHE A 39 12.04 -7.30 2.94
C PHE A 39 13.35 -6.83 2.29
N ILE A 40 13.31 -6.52 0.99
CA ILE A 40 14.47 -6.00 0.27
C ILE A 40 14.90 -4.64 0.85
N ALA A 41 13.97 -3.73 1.10
CA ALA A 41 14.27 -2.43 1.72
C ALA A 41 14.92 -2.59 3.10
N ALA A 42 14.35 -3.42 3.98
CA ALA A 42 14.89 -3.65 5.31
C ALA A 42 16.29 -4.30 5.28
N VAL A 43 16.51 -5.27 4.38
CA VAL A 43 17.83 -5.91 4.20
C VAL A 43 18.85 -4.94 3.62
N CYS A 44 18.49 -4.14 2.62
CA CYS A 44 19.38 -3.13 2.05
C CYS A 44 19.80 -2.09 3.09
N VAL A 45 18.88 -1.58 3.90
CA VAL A 45 19.21 -0.62 4.96
C VAL A 45 20.13 -1.28 5.99
N TRP A 46 19.80 -2.48 6.47
CA TRP A 46 20.66 -3.21 7.41
C TRP A 46 22.07 -3.48 6.83
N TYR A 47 22.16 -3.87 5.55
CA TYR A 47 23.42 -4.22 4.90
C TYR A 47 24.30 -3.00 4.60
N PHE A 48 23.73 -1.92 4.06
CA PHE A 48 24.50 -0.73 3.66
C PHE A 48 24.82 0.21 4.82
N THR A 49 23.95 0.31 5.82
CA THR A 49 24.13 1.24 6.93
C THR A 49 24.49 0.56 8.25
N GLY A 50 24.41 -0.78 8.34
CA GLY A 50 24.60 -1.51 9.60
C GLY A 50 23.51 -1.22 10.66
N ALA A 51 22.45 -0.51 10.26
CA ALA A 51 21.41 -0.01 11.14
C ALA A 51 20.53 -1.15 11.66
N GLN A 52 20.19 -1.13 12.97
CA GLN A 52 19.27 -2.10 13.56
C GLN A 52 17.92 -2.08 12.82
N PHE A 53 17.25 -3.24 12.75
CA PHE A 53 15.97 -3.42 12.04
C PHE A 53 14.92 -2.34 12.35
N LEU A 54 14.90 -1.85 13.60
CA LEU A 54 14.02 -0.77 14.02
C LEU A 54 14.25 0.52 13.22
N MET A 55 15.49 0.89 12.92
CA MET A 55 15.80 2.07 12.13
C MET A 55 15.38 1.92 10.67
N ALA A 56 15.52 0.71 10.08
CA ALA A 56 15.06 0.45 8.71
C ALA A 56 13.53 0.56 8.56
N VAL A 57 12.78 0.08 9.53
CA VAL A 57 11.31 0.24 9.55
C VAL A 57 10.91 1.69 9.75
N THR A 58 11.65 2.42 10.60
CA THR A 58 11.42 3.84 10.82
C THR A 58 11.67 4.63 9.53
N ASP A 59 12.76 4.33 8.83
CA ASP A 59 13.12 4.94 7.54
C ASP A 59 12.03 4.73 6.48
N ALA A 60 11.53 3.49 6.34
CA ALA A 60 10.44 3.16 5.42
C ALA A 60 9.13 3.93 5.64
N ILE A 61 8.92 4.51 6.84
CA ILE A 61 7.77 5.35 7.17
C ILE A 61 8.13 6.84 7.04
N VAL A 62 9.31 7.23 7.50
CA VAL A 62 9.76 8.62 7.54
C VAL A 62 10.03 9.16 6.14
N GLU A 63 10.61 8.35 5.26
CA GLU A 63 10.95 8.75 3.89
C GLU A 63 9.70 9.19 3.07
N PRO A 64 8.58 8.43 3.01
CA PRO A 64 7.37 8.89 2.34
C PRO A 64 6.71 10.10 3.01
N LEU A 65 6.82 10.25 4.34
CA LEU A 65 6.28 11.41 5.06
C LEU A 65 7.05 12.69 4.72
N ILE A 66 8.38 12.64 4.71
CA ILE A 66 9.23 13.78 4.36
C ILE A 66 9.00 14.17 2.89
N ASN A 67 8.93 13.18 1.98
CA ASN A 67 8.63 13.44 0.57
C ASN A 67 7.24 14.08 0.39
N GLY A 68 6.22 13.64 1.13
CA GLY A 68 4.89 14.23 1.10
C GLY A 68 4.87 15.68 1.64
N ALA A 69 5.55 15.94 2.75
CA ALA A 69 5.67 17.28 3.31
C ALA A 69 6.39 18.24 2.36
N TRP A 70 7.48 17.78 1.73
CA TRP A 70 8.20 18.56 0.72
C TRP A 70 7.34 18.88 -0.49
N TYR A 71 6.61 17.88 -1.01
CA TYR A 71 5.66 18.08 -2.11
C TYR A 71 4.59 19.12 -1.76
N PHE A 72 4.04 19.09 -0.53
CA PHE A 72 3.06 20.08 -0.09
C PHE A 72 3.61 21.50 -0.03
N VAL A 73 4.85 21.68 0.45
CA VAL A 73 5.52 22.99 0.47
C VAL A 73 5.72 23.52 -0.95
N LEU A 74 6.20 22.65 -1.83
CA LEU A 74 6.40 22.93 -3.23
C LEU A 74 5.09 23.32 -3.94
N ASP A 75 4.04 22.53 -3.74
CA ASP A 75 2.70 22.80 -4.29
C ASP A 75 2.18 24.17 -3.84
N LYS A 76 2.29 24.49 -2.54
CA LYS A 76 1.88 25.79 -2.01
C LYS A 76 2.73 26.95 -2.55
N PHE A 77 4.03 26.73 -2.75
CA PHE A 77 4.93 27.74 -3.32
C PHE A 77 4.62 28.02 -4.80
N TRP A 78 4.32 26.99 -5.60
CA TRP A 78 3.95 27.18 -7.01
C TRP A 78 2.52 27.68 -7.19
N ALA A 79 1.57 27.25 -6.36
CA ALA A 79 0.20 27.75 -6.35
C ALA A 79 0.12 29.24 -5.98
N SER A 80 1.02 29.75 -5.11
CA SER A 80 1.06 31.19 -4.83
C SER A 80 1.58 32.00 -6.03
N LYS A 81 2.36 31.36 -6.91
CA LYS A 81 2.99 32.01 -8.07
C LYS A 81 2.10 32.03 -9.31
N SER A 82 1.08 31.16 -9.38
CA SER A 82 0.14 31.09 -10.51
C SER A 82 -1.07 32.02 -10.36
N ILE A 83 -1.30 32.61 -9.17
CA ILE A 83 -2.43 33.51 -8.93
C ILE A 83 -2.16 34.98 -9.30
N ASP A 84 -0.94 35.28 -9.75
CA ASP A 84 -0.48 36.62 -10.10
C ASP A 84 -0.20 36.78 -11.62
N ARG A 85 -0.99 36.10 -12.48
CA ARG A 85 -1.04 36.38 -13.93
C ARG A 85 -2.46 36.38 -14.47
#